data_AF-A0A6N6VTU7-F1
#
_entry.id   AF-A0A6N6VTU7-F1
#
_cell.length_a   1.000
_cell.length_b   1.000
_cell.length_c   1.000
_cell.angle_alpha   90.00
_cell.angle_beta   90.00
_cell.angle_gamma   90.00
#
_symmetry.space_group_name_H-M   'P 1'
#
loop_
_entity.id
_entity.type
_entity.pdbx_description
1 polymer ?
#
loop_
_entity_poly.entity_id
_entity_poly.type
_entity_poly.pdbx_seq_one_letter_code
_entity_poly.pdbx_strand_id
1 'polypeptide(L)'
;MIACIWDYFGKDSKGTAEHFEKHLNEFIKIKNLQNIVTGTQSKKDIQSFVWCAGNKEDLSLIIELLKPKHYLNKENFNEFGIYI
;
A
#
# COMPACT_ATOMS: atom_id res chain seq x y z
N MET A 1 -9.32 -10.39 2.97
CA MET A 1 -8.19 -9.57 2.49
C MET A 1 -8.47 -8.11 2.80
N ILE A 2 -7.45 -7.39 3.25
CA ILE A 2 -7.49 -5.94 3.46
C ILE A 2 -6.32 -5.32 2.72
N ALA A 3 -6.41 -4.02 2.41
CA ALA A 3 -5.28 -3.23 1.95
C ALA A 3 -4.91 -2.18 3.01
N CYS A 4 -3.64 -2.10 3.34
CA CYS A 4 -3.04 -1.02 4.12
C CYS A 4 -2.64 0.11 3.16
N ILE A 5 -2.94 1.36 3.50
CA ILE A 5 -2.76 2.51 2.61
C ILE A 5 -1.91 3.60 3.28
N TRP A 6 -1.01 4.18 2.50
CA TRP A 6 -0.29 5.42 2.83
C TRP A 6 -0.42 6.42 1.68
N ASP A 7 -1.00 7.56 2.00
CA ASP A 7 -1.37 8.64 1.08
C ASP A 7 -0.40 9.83 1.20
N TYR A 8 -0.09 10.39 0.04
CA TYR A 8 0.82 11.50 -0.18
C TYR A 8 0.14 12.55 -1.06
N PHE A 9 0.46 13.81 -0.80
CA PHE A 9 -0.16 14.95 -1.47
C PHE A 9 0.92 15.92 -1.99
N GLY A 10 0.60 16.63 -3.06
CA GLY A 10 1.47 17.61 -3.69
C GLY A 10 2.11 17.11 -4.99
N LYS A 11 2.90 17.99 -5.60
CA LYS A 11 3.54 17.77 -6.92
C LYS A 11 4.43 16.51 -6.97
N ASP A 12 5.05 16.16 -5.84
CA ASP A 12 5.99 15.02 -5.73
C ASP A 12 5.32 13.78 -5.13
N SER A 13 3.99 13.79 -4.94
CA SER A 13 3.24 12.68 -4.32
C SER A 13 3.45 11.35 -5.04
N LYS A 14 3.45 11.37 -6.37
CA LYS A 14 3.65 10.18 -7.21
C LYS A 14 5.02 9.57 -6.97
N GLY A 15 6.09 10.35 -7.09
CA GLY A 15 7.45 9.88 -6.86
C GLY A 15 7.67 9.38 -5.43
N THR A 16 7.03 10.03 -4.45
CA THR A 16 7.06 9.59 -3.05
C THR A 16 6.37 8.23 -2.86
N ALA A 17 5.21 8.03 -3.49
CA ALA A 17 4.46 6.77 -3.42
C ALA A 17 5.25 5.62 -4.09
N GLU A 18 5.79 5.84 -5.29
CA GLU A 18 6.63 4.87 -6.01
C GLU A 18 7.89 4.51 -5.22
N HIS A 19 8.54 5.49 -4.61
CA HIS A 19 9.72 5.27 -3.77
C HIS A 19 9.38 4.47 -2.51
N PHE A 20 8.25 4.78 -1.85
CA PHE A 20 7.78 4.00 -0.71
C PHE A 20 7.44 2.56 -1.10
N GLU A 21 6.77 2.33 -2.24
CA GLU A 21 6.45 0.99 -2.75
C GLU A 21 7.71 0.14 -2.93
N LYS A 22 8.78 0.74 -3.47
CA LYS A 22 10.09 0.06 -3.58
C LYS A 22 10.60 -0.39 -2.20
N HIS A 23 10.60 0.50 -1.21
CA HIS A 23 11.04 0.16 0.15
C HIS A 23 10.11 -0.84 0.85
N LEU A 24 8.81 -0.79 0.55
CA LEU A 24 7.83 -1.75 1.07
C LEU A 24 8.11 -3.15 0.51
N ASN A 25 8.41 -3.27 -0.79
CA ASN A 25 8.83 -4.52 -1.42
C ASN A 25 10.15 -5.06 -0.85
N GLU A 26 11.14 -4.18 -0.62
CA GLU A 26 12.40 -4.55 0.05
C GLU A 26 12.14 -5.05 1.47
N PHE A 27 11.28 -4.37 2.23
CA PHE A 27 10.90 -4.78 3.58
C PHE A 27 10.23 -6.15 3.60
N ILE A 28 9.24 -6.38 2.72
CA ILE A 28 8.56 -7.67 2.55
C ILE A 28 9.57 -8.78 2.28
N LYS A 29 10.54 -8.53 1.38
CA LYS A 29 11.59 -9.50 1.05
C LYS A 29 12.53 -9.78 2.23
N ILE A 30 13.02 -8.74 2.92
CA ILE A 30 13.92 -8.87 4.08
C ILE A 30 13.25 -9.61 5.23
N LYS A 31 11.95 -9.37 5.44
CA LYS A 31 11.15 -10.01 6.49
C LYS A 31 10.56 -11.35 6.06
N ASN A 32 10.82 -11.80 4.82
CA ASN A 32 10.29 -13.03 4.24
C ASN A 32 8.76 -13.15 4.37
N LEU A 33 8.04 -12.04 4.18
CA LEU A 33 6.59 -12.04 4.22
C LEU A 33 6.04 -12.57 2.88
N GLN A 34 4.96 -13.34 2.95
CA GLN A 34 4.37 -14.05 1.81
C GLN A 34 2.93 -13.60 1.60
N ASN A 35 2.37 -13.85 0.41
CA ASN A 35 0.97 -13.55 0.08
C ASN A 35 0.57 -12.06 0.20
N ILE A 36 1.55 -11.16 0.02
CA ILE A 36 1.33 -9.71 0.02
C ILE A 36 1.59 -9.17 -1.37
N VAL A 37 0.63 -8.42 -1.90
CA VAL A 37 0.76 -7.66 -3.14
C VAL A 37 0.89 -6.19 -2.79
N THR A 38 1.73 -5.46 -3.53
CA THR A 38 1.92 -4.02 -3.36
C THR A 38 1.57 -3.30 -4.66
N GLY A 39 1.34 -2.00 -4.55
CA GLY A 39 1.17 -1.14 -5.70
C GLY A 39 1.02 0.30 -5.31
N THR A 40 0.95 1.15 -6.33
CA THR A 40 0.68 2.58 -6.18
C THR A 40 -0.51 2.98 -7.02
N GLN A 41 -1.15 4.07 -6.61
CA GLN A 41 -2.18 4.71 -7.41
C GLN A 41 -2.07 6.23 -7.36
N SER A 42 -2.28 6.87 -8.50
CA SER A 42 -2.27 8.32 -8.65
C SER A 42 -3.63 8.80 -9.11
N LYS A 43 -4.22 9.74 -8.35
CA LYS A 43 -5.41 10.49 -8.77
C LYS A 43 -4.95 11.75 -9.51
N LYS A 44 -5.74 12.19 -10.50
CA LYS A 44 -5.38 13.18 -11.52
C LYS A 44 -4.83 14.53 -11.03
N ASP A 45 -5.06 14.93 -9.77
CA ASP A 45 -4.82 16.30 -9.35
C ASP A 45 -3.49 16.51 -8.61
N ILE A 46 -3.25 15.88 -7.46
CA ILE A 46 -2.01 16.03 -6.65
C ILE A 46 -1.85 14.92 -5.60
N GLN A 47 -2.66 13.86 -5.65
CA GLN A 47 -2.70 12.84 -4.63
C GLN A 47 -2.25 11.51 -5.22
N SER A 48 -1.29 10.88 -4.56
CA SER A 48 -0.93 9.50 -4.84
C SER A 48 -0.89 8.71 -3.53
N PHE A 49 -1.11 7.41 -3.61
CA PHE A 49 -0.99 6.53 -2.47
C PHE A 49 -0.30 5.25 -2.85
N VAL A 50 0.34 4.63 -1.86
CA VAL A 50 0.87 3.28 -1.92
C VAL A 50 -0.02 2.38 -1.08
N TRP A 51 -0.17 1.14 -1.52
CA TRP A 51 -0.97 0.14 -0.83
C TRP A 51 -0.24 -1.20 -0.78
N CYS A 52 -0.55 -1.99 0.24
CA CYS A 52 -0.26 -3.42 0.24
C CYS A 52 -1.47 -4.22 0.71
N ALA A 53 -1.77 -5.31 0.01
CA ALA A 53 -2.94 -6.12 0.25
C ALA A 53 -2.58 -7.58 0.50
N GLY A 54 -3.30 -8.19 1.45
CA GLY A 54 -3.07 -9.56 1.92
C GLY A 54 -4.11 -9.98 2.95
N ASN A 55 -3.96 -11.17 3.52
CA ASN A 55 -4.74 -11.53 4.71
C ASN A 55 -4.27 -10.70 5.91
N LYS A 56 -5.14 -10.54 6.91
CA LYS A 56 -4.83 -9.67 8.05
C LYS A 56 -3.65 -10.22 8.85
N GLU A 57 -3.53 -11.54 8.91
CA GLU A 57 -2.46 -12.29 9.57
C GLU A 57 -1.12 -12.06 8.85
N ASP A 58 -1.10 -12.15 7.52
CA ASP A 58 0.08 -11.90 6.68
C ASP A 58 0.58 -10.45 6.81
N LEU A 59 -0.34 -9.50 7.05
CA LEU A 59 -0.05 -8.07 7.18
C LEU A 59 0.35 -7.63 8.60
N SER A 60 0.30 -8.51 9.62
CA SER A 60 0.46 -8.12 11.02
C SER A 60 1.74 -7.32 11.28
N LEU A 61 2.88 -7.76 10.74
CA LEU A 61 4.17 -7.09 10.94
C LEU A 61 4.24 -5.72 10.22
N ILE A 62 3.62 -5.60 9.04
CA ILE A 62 3.52 -4.34 8.32
C ILE A 62 2.67 -3.34 9.12
N ILE A 63 1.54 -3.78 9.66
CA ILE A 63 0.64 -2.95 10.45
C ILE A 63 1.36 -2.41 11.69
N GLU A 64 2.06 -3.29 12.41
CA GLU A 64 2.76 -2.94 13.64
C GLU A 64 3.92 -1.96 13.40
N LEU A 65 4.76 -2.23 12.39
CA LEU A 65 6.00 -1.49 12.18
C LEU A 65 5.85 -0.26 11.28
N LEU A 66 5.00 -0.34 10.25
CA LEU A 66 4.87 0.71 9.23
C LEU A 66 3.61 1.58 9.39
N LYS A 67 2.72 1.23 10.32
CA LYS A 67 1.59 2.06 10.78
C LYS A 67 0.83 2.75 9.63
N PRO A 68 0.15 1.98 8.77
CA PRO A 68 -0.64 2.55 7.68
C PRO A 68 -1.68 3.54 8.19
N LYS A 69 -1.97 4.56 7.38
CA LYS A 69 -2.93 5.61 7.72
C LYS A 69 -4.37 5.12 7.61
N HIS A 70 -4.62 4.28 6.60
CA HIS A 70 -5.96 3.78 6.29
C HIS A 70 -5.94 2.29 5.98
N TYR A 71 -7.13 1.69 6.12
CA TYR A 71 -7.41 0.31 5.75
C TYR A 71 -8.58 0.28 4.79
N LEU A 72 -8.50 -0.56 3.77
CA LEU A 72 -9.57 -0.79 2.81
C LEU A 72 -9.94 -2.28 2.83
N ASN A 73 -11.23 -2.58 2.80
CA ASN A 73 -11.69 -3.96 2.65
C ASN A 73 -11.75 -4.35 1.16
N LYS A 74 -11.67 -5.65 0.87
CA LYS A 74 -11.61 -6.17 -0.50
C LYS A 74 -12.79 -5.71 -1.37
N GLU A 75 -13.98 -5.57 -0.81
CA GLU A 75 -15.18 -5.11 -1.51
C GLU A 75 -15.01 -3.71 -2.14
N ASN A 76 -14.12 -2.87 -1.61
CA ASN A 76 -13.90 -1.51 -2.11
C ASN A 76 -12.66 -1.39 -3.01
N PHE A 77 -11.86 -2.45 -3.23
CA PHE A 77 -10.58 -2.35 -3.94
C PHE A 77 -10.71 -1.72 -5.34
N ASN A 78 -11.70 -2.18 -6.11
CA ASN A 78 -11.92 -1.69 -7.47
C ASN A 78 -12.28 -0.20 -7.53
N GLU A 79 -12.99 0.31 -6.51
CA GLU A 79 -13.37 1.73 -6.40
C GLU A 79 -12.13 2.62 -6.21
N PHE A 80 -11.06 2.05 -5.65
CA PHE A 80 -9.78 2.71 -5.43
C PHE A 80 -8.71 2.35 -6.47
N GLY A 81 -9.09 1.63 -7.54
CA GLY A 81 -8.15 1.26 -8.61
C GLY A 81 -7.18 0.15 -8.22
N ILE A 82 -7.50 -0.65 -7.19
CA ILE A 82 -6.74 -1.85 -6.82
C ILE A 82 -7.42 -3.06 -7.48
N TYR A 83 -6.74 -3.72 -8.41
CA TYR A 83 -7.31 -4.82 -9.20
C TYR A 83 -6.53 -6.12 -8.96
N ILE A 84 -6.90 -6.87 -7.91
CA ILE A 84 -6.26 -8.13 -7.47
C ILE A 84 -7.27 -9.16 -6.95
#